data_AF-A0A0Q8RE80-F1
#
_entry.id   AF-A0A0Q8RE80-F1
#
_cell.length_a   1.000
_cell.length_b   1.000
_cell.length_c   1.000
_cell.angle_alpha   90.00
_cell.angle_beta   90.00
_cell.angle_gamma   90.00
#
_symmetry.space_group_name_H-M   'P 1'
#
loop_
_entity.id
_entity.type
_entity.pdbx_description
1 polymer ?
#
loop_
_entity_poly.entity_id
_entity_poly.type
_entity_poly.pdbx_seq_one_letter_code
_entity_poly.pdbx_strand_id
1 'polypeptide(L)'
;MRRLLLASLFAAIGTAAHAALPEPIARLAAEKGIPESAIGAVVLRGDQVLVSNEATRTFNPASTMKLFTTMVGLDVLGPQFRGRTELRTTGEVAGGVLHGDLVLRGGADGDFTADAFTHMLEKLRTRGIRRIEGNLVLDRQLWQPARADAGAPPFDESPEAYYNLIPDALLLNMNLQTLDITSDAKSIKVSVLPELDNVRVRSELMLVDRDCAKWEDGWKIPEYVRNGSQLSMVLKGTFPRNCSKANVINVMDRTDYAERLFRAIWERLGGQFSGQAFEASAEQARALNSAASTLLAEHVSRSLPEMVRDTNKLSDNGLARTIFLSLGSLQADPVLGSRPLPDTAPMEIPGGAEAAPASMSTNARSEMVIRNWLRAHGVDDAGMVFENGSGLSRIERVSPEQMAGLLKAAQKSLWAPEFLTSLPIAAIDGTMRRRLKESPAAMHARVKTGSIKNVVAVAGYVPDANGQQCVVVVMVNHERAGNGNGRALADGMIDWVSRNSAPEAVPAMPSTH
;
A
#
# COMPACT_ATOMS: atom_id res chain seq x y z
N MET A 1 3.72 77.99 4.81
CA MET A 1 4.50 77.15 5.75
C MET A 1 3.67 75.94 6.14
N ARG A 2 4.01 74.76 5.60
CA ARG A 2 3.41 73.46 5.93
C ARG A 2 3.82 73.07 7.35
N ARG A 3 2.88 72.68 8.22
CA ARG A 3 3.19 71.94 9.46
C ARG A 3 2.79 70.48 9.24
N LEU A 4 3.79 69.63 9.32
CA LEU A 4 3.76 68.18 9.11
C LEU A 4 3.14 67.45 10.30
N LEU A 5 2.42 66.39 9.96
CA LEU A 5 1.95 65.29 10.80
C LEU A 5 3.12 64.53 11.46
N LEU A 6 2.93 64.08 12.70
CA LEU A 6 3.54 62.84 13.20
C LEU A 6 2.46 62.07 13.96
N ALA A 7 1.87 61.08 13.29
CA ALA A 7 1.12 60.00 13.93
C ALA A 7 2.07 58.80 14.04
N SER A 8 2.43 58.44 15.28
CA SER A 8 3.26 57.29 15.58
C SER A 8 2.41 56.02 15.48
N LEU A 9 2.55 55.29 14.37
CA LEU A 9 2.00 53.94 14.22
C LEU A 9 2.92 52.97 14.96
N PHE A 10 2.51 52.47 16.13
CA PHE A 10 3.12 51.28 16.72
C PHE A 10 2.62 50.06 15.94
N ALA A 11 3.38 49.66 14.92
CA ALA A 11 3.21 48.36 14.28
C ALA A 11 3.74 47.30 15.25
N ALA A 12 2.83 46.58 15.91
CA ALA A 12 3.15 45.34 16.58
C ALA A 12 3.56 44.32 15.51
N ILE A 13 4.88 44.16 15.32
CA ILE A 13 5.44 43.05 14.55
C ILE A 13 5.20 41.80 15.38
N GLY A 14 4.07 41.13 15.14
CA GLY A 14 3.88 39.74 15.56
C GLY A 14 4.84 38.88 14.76
N THR A 15 6.06 38.71 15.27
CA THR A 15 6.91 37.59 14.85
C THR A 15 6.19 36.32 15.23
N ALA A 16 5.53 35.66 14.27
CA ALA A 16 5.12 34.28 14.43
C ALA A 16 6.42 33.49 14.69
N ALA A 17 6.63 33.12 15.96
CA ALA A 17 7.76 32.30 16.37
C ALA A 17 7.69 31.02 15.52
N HIS A 18 8.64 30.85 14.60
CA HIS A 18 8.81 29.59 13.88
C HIS A 18 9.17 28.56 14.95
N ALA A 19 8.25 27.65 15.27
CA ALA A 19 8.50 26.64 16.29
C ALA A 19 9.60 25.69 15.79
N ALA A 20 10.85 25.95 16.15
CA ALA A 20 12.02 25.17 15.77
C ALA A 20 11.97 23.73 16.29
N LEU A 21 12.93 22.88 15.89
CA LEU A 21 13.11 21.58 16.51
C LEU A 21 13.37 21.76 18.02
N PRO A 22 12.76 20.93 18.89
CA PRO A 22 13.10 20.94 20.31
C PRO A 22 14.59 20.67 20.53
N GLU A 23 15.19 21.36 21.51
CA GLU A 23 16.63 21.31 21.78
C GLU A 23 17.20 19.87 21.90
N PRO A 24 16.54 18.89 22.55
CA PRO A 24 17.03 17.51 22.57
C PRO A 24 17.10 16.86 21.18
N ILE A 25 16.15 17.20 20.29
CA ILE A 25 16.09 16.65 18.93
C ILE A 25 17.14 17.33 18.04
N ALA A 26 17.30 18.64 18.16
CA ALA A 26 18.35 19.39 17.46
C ALA A 26 19.75 18.89 17.82
N ARG A 27 20.02 18.66 19.12
CA ARG A 27 21.29 18.07 19.58
C ARG A 27 21.50 16.67 19.02
N LEU A 28 20.49 15.80 19.08
CA LEU A 28 20.57 14.46 18.51
C LEU A 28 20.83 14.51 16.99
N ALA A 29 20.21 15.44 16.27
CA ALA A 29 20.43 15.62 14.83
C ALA A 29 21.90 15.99 14.54
N ALA A 30 22.45 16.94 15.30
CA ALA A 30 23.85 17.34 15.20
C ALA A 30 24.82 16.17 15.50
N GLU A 31 24.56 15.39 16.55
CA GLU A 31 25.35 14.18 16.89
C GLU A 31 25.34 13.13 15.78
N LYS A 32 24.22 12.97 15.07
CA LYS A 32 24.12 12.08 13.90
C LYS A 32 24.63 12.72 12.61
N GLY A 33 25.03 13.99 12.66
CA GLY A 33 25.46 14.79 11.50
C GLY A 33 24.36 14.89 10.44
N ILE A 34 23.11 15.05 10.86
CA ILE A 34 21.96 15.31 10.01
C ILE A 34 21.58 16.78 10.22
N PRO A 35 21.63 17.63 9.18
CA PRO A 35 21.26 19.04 9.33
C PRO A 35 19.76 19.18 9.58
N GLU A 36 19.34 20.21 10.32
CA GLU A 36 17.91 20.44 10.61
C GLU A 36 17.08 20.65 9.34
N SER A 37 17.67 21.20 8.27
CA SER A 37 17.04 21.34 6.96
C SER A 37 16.76 20.00 6.26
N ALA A 38 17.29 18.88 6.76
CA ALA A 38 16.96 17.53 6.29
C ALA A 38 15.81 16.88 7.09
N ILE A 39 15.23 17.60 8.05
CA ILE A 39 14.20 17.11 8.97
C ILE A 39 12.93 17.95 8.81
N GLY A 40 11.92 17.45 8.12
CA GLY A 40 10.58 18.03 8.17
C GLY A 40 9.87 17.59 9.44
N ALA A 41 9.35 18.51 10.26
CA ALA A 41 8.62 18.16 11.48
C ALA A 41 7.45 19.11 11.76
N VAL A 42 6.30 18.54 12.09
CA VAL A 42 5.11 19.26 12.58
C VAL A 42 4.54 18.52 13.78
N VAL A 43 4.28 19.25 14.87
CA VAL A 43 3.55 18.74 16.03
C VAL A 43 2.41 19.70 16.35
N LEU A 44 1.17 19.20 16.35
CA LEU A 44 -0.03 19.99 16.61
C LEU A 44 -0.81 19.43 17.79
N ARG A 45 -1.29 20.31 18.67
CA ARG A 45 -2.24 20.01 19.73
C ARG A 45 -3.51 20.80 19.49
N GLY A 46 -4.51 20.16 18.89
CA GLY A 46 -5.64 20.86 18.28
C GLY A 46 -5.15 21.80 17.16
N ASP A 47 -5.38 23.10 17.31
CA ASP A 47 -4.88 24.12 16.40
C ASP A 47 -3.56 24.77 16.86
N GLN A 48 -3.06 24.40 18.05
CA GLN A 48 -1.79 24.92 18.56
C GLN A 48 -0.61 24.21 17.88
N VAL A 49 0.28 24.99 17.28
CA VAL A 49 1.56 24.49 16.73
C VAL A 49 2.59 24.40 17.84
N LEU A 50 3.08 23.20 18.13
CA LEU A 50 4.14 22.95 19.13
C LEU A 50 5.52 22.86 18.48
N VAL A 51 5.59 22.29 17.27
CA VAL A 51 6.81 22.17 16.46
C VAL A 51 6.44 22.41 15.00
N SER A 52 7.29 23.13 14.29
CA SER A 52 7.19 23.48 12.86
C SER A 52 8.60 23.71 12.28
N ASN A 53 9.24 22.65 11.81
CA ASN A 53 10.53 22.69 11.13
C ASN A 53 10.39 22.24 9.69
N GLU A 54 10.84 23.05 8.73
CA GLU A 54 10.71 22.77 7.28
C GLU A 54 9.28 22.33 6.88
N ALA A 55 8.26 22.87 7.55
CA ALA A 55 6.89 22.33 7.55
C ALA A 55 6.22 22.35 6.17
N THR A 56 6.52 23.36 5.35
CA THR A 56 5.98 23.54 3.99
C THR A 56 6.82 22.88 2.91
N ARG A 57 8.07 22.52 3.22
CA ARG A 57 8.98 21.90 2.25
C ARG A 57 8.56 20.44 2.01
N THR A 58 8.65 20.00 0.77
CA THR A 58 8.31 18.63 0.42
C THR A 58 9.47 17.66 0.68
N PHE A 59 9.14 16.50 1.23
CA PHE A 59 10.04 15.39 1.51
C PHE A 59 9.50 14.13 0.84
N ASN A 60 10.36 13.13 0.62
CA ASN A 60 9.89 11.77 0.38
C ASN A 60 9.30 11.21 1.69
N PRO A 61 8.01 10.84 1.72
CA PRO A 61 7.34 10.37 2.94
C PRO A 61 7.59 8.90 3.27
N ALA A 62 8.22 8.14 2.36
CA ALA A 62 8.18 6.68 2.38
C ALA A 62 6.74 6.17 2.66
N SER A 63 6.60 5.03 3.35
CA SER A 63 5.28 4.43 3.64
C SER A 63 4.32 5.25 4.52
N THR A 64 4.67 6.46 4.97
CA THR A 64 3.64 7.37 5.53
C THR A 64 2.69 7.88 4.44
N MET A 65 3.06 7.79 3.16
CA MET A 65 2.17 8.05 2.01
C MET A 65 0.86 7.24 2.06
N LYS A 66 0.91 6.01 2.61
CA LYS A 66 -0.26 5.15 2.77
C LYS A 66 -1.39 5.79 3.57
N LEU A 67 -1.09 6.80 4.41
CA LEU A 67 -2.13 7.50 5.17
C LEU A 67 -3.08 8.26 4.25
N PHE A 68 -2.58 8.87 3.18
CA PHE A 68 -3.44 9.52 2.17
C PHE A 68 -4.34 8.47 1.53
N THR A 69 -3.74 7.39 1.03
CA THR A 69 -4.46 6.30 0.37
C THR A 69 -5.52 5.66 1.27
N THR A 70 -5.18 5.37 2.52
CA THR A 70 -6.08 4.64 3.44
C THR A 70 -7.18 5.54 4.00
N MET A 71 -6.88 6.79 4.37
CA MET A 71 -7.90 7.71 4.86
C MET A 71 -8.87 8.11 3.74
N VAL A 72 -8.35 8.53 2.58
CA VAL A 72 -9.20 8.88 1.43
C VAL A 72 -9.98 7.66 0.95
N GLY A 73 -9.38 6.46 0.99
CA GLY A 73 -10.06 5.20 0.74
C GLY A 73 -11.30 5.01 1.61
N LEU A 74 -11.17 5.17 2.93
CA LEU A 74 -12.30 5.02 3.85
C LEU A 74 -13.42 6.03 3.57
N ASP A 75 -13.08 7.29 3.30
CA ASP A 75 -14.08 8.34 3.05
C ASP A 75 -14.78 8.21 1.69
N VAL A 76 -14.03 7.85 0.64
CA VAL A 76 -14.55 7.84 -0.74
C VAL A 76 -15.18 6.49 -1.11
N LEU A 77 -14.54 5.37 -0.75
CA LEU A 77 -15.04 4.03 -1.08
C LEU A 77 -16.01 3.53 -0.01
N GLY A 78 -15.89 4.02 1.23
CA GLY A 78 -16.71 3.62 2.37
C GLY A 78 -16.25 2.30 3.01
N PRO A 79 -16.65 2.04 4.28
CA PRO A 79 -16.21 0.86 5.03
C PRO A 79 -16.81 -0.45 4.49
N GLN A 80 -17.89 -0.38 3.70
CA GLN A 80 -18.51 -1.54 3.06
C GLN A 80 -17.86 -1.92 1.74
N PHE A 81 -16.87 -1.16 1.28
CA PHE A 81 -16.12 -1.50 0.08
C PHE A 81 -15.53 -2.91 0.19
N ARG A 82 -15.70 -3.67 -0.88
CA ARG A 82 -15.14 -5.01 -1.08
C ARG A 82 -14.75 -5.16 -2.55
N GLY A 83 -13.56 -5.70 -2.80
CA GLY A 83 -13.18 -6.17 -4.12
C GLY A 83 -13.89 -7.49 -4.45
N ARG A 84 -14.05 -7.77 -5.73
CA ARG A 84 -14.77 -8.96 -6.20
C ARG A 84 -14.08 -9.60 -7.40
N THR A 85 -13.82 -10.89 -7.32
CA THR A 85 -13.33 -11.68 -8.45
C THR A 85 -14.39 -12.66 -8.91
N GLU A 86 -14.62 -12.72 -10.21
CA GLU A 86 -15.73 -13.48 -10.82
C GLU A 86 -15.22 -14.54 -11.80
N LEU A 87 -15.86 -15.71 -11.80
CA LEU A 87 -15.82 -16.66 -12.89
C LEU A 87 -17.10 -16.53 -13.71
N ARG A 88 -16.97 -16.19 -14.98
CA ARG A 88 -18.10 -15.95 -15.89
C ARG A 88 -17.97 -16.76 -17.18
N THR A 89 -19.05 -16.87 -17.92
CA THR A 89 -19.03 -17.39 -19.29
C THR A 89 -20.17 -16.83 -20.12
N THR A 90 -19.97 -16.76 -21.44
CA THR A 90 -21.05 -16.58 -22.43
C THR A 90 -21.44 -17.89 -23.11
N GLY A 91 -20.73 -18.99 -22.81
CA GLY A 91 -20.98 -20.31 -23.36
C GLY A 91 -22.08 -21.07 -22.62
N GLU A 92 -22.61 -22.10 -23.26
CA GLU A 92 -23.62 -22.98 -22.67
C GLU A 92 -22.97 -24.07 -21.81
N VAL A 93 -23.59 -24.39 -20.67
CA VAL A 93 -23.22 -25.56 -19.87
C VAL A 93 -24.23 -26.69 -20.14
N ALA A 94 -23.80 -27.70 -20.88
CA ALA A 94 -24.63 -28.84 -21.26
C ALA A 94 -23.90 -30.16 -21.01
N GLY A 95 -24.58 -31.15 -20.43
CA GLY A 95 -24.00 -32.48 -20.18
C GLY A 95 -22.74 -32.49 -19.29
N GLY A 96 -22.53 -31.45 -18.48
CA GLY A 96 -21.32 -31.25 -17.68
C GLY A 96 -20.12 -30.72 -18.47
N VAL A 97 -20.34 -30.17 -19.66
CA VAL A 97 -19.33 -29.51 -20.49
C VAL A 97 -19.68 -28.03 -20.60
N LEU A 98 -18.69 -27.15 -20.39
CA LEU A 98 -18.78 -25.75 -20.75
C LEU A 98 -18.34 -25.58 -22.21
N HIS A 99 -19.30 -25.30 -23.10
CA HIS A 99 -19.08 -25.03 -24.52
C HIS A 99 -18.78 -23.54 -24.74
N GLY A 100 -17.56 -23.15 -24.37
CA GLY A 100 -17.08 -21.78 -24.51
C GLY A 100 -15.97 -21.46 -23.52
N ASP A 101 -15.59 -20.19 -23.51
CA ASP A 101 -14.52 -19.69 -22.66
C ASP A 101 -14.99 -19.55 -21.20
N LEU A 102 -14.08 -19.82 -20.27
CA LEU A 102 -14.20 -19.47 -18.87
C LEU A 102 -13.46 -18.15 -18.64
N VAL A 103 -14.18 -17.12 -18.22
CA VAL A 103 -13.62 -15.80 -17.93
C VAL A 103 -13.31 -15.71 -16.45
N LEU A 104 -12.06 -15.44 -16.09
CA LEU A 104 -11.65 -15.06 -14.75
C LEU A 104 -11.44 -13.54 -14.71
N ARG A 105 -12.38 -12.85 -14.09
CA ARG A 105 -12.44 -11.39 -14.07
C ARG A 105 -12.01 -10.84 -12.72
N GLY A 106 -10.97 -10.02 -12.74
CA GLY A 106 -10.48 -9.29 -11.58
C GLY A 106 -11.28 -8.03 -11.28
N GLY A 107 -11.62 -7.83 -10.01
CA GLY A 107 -12.31 -6.64 -9.52
C GLY A 107 -11.71 -6.10 -8.23
N ALA A 108 -10.38 -5.98 -8.17
CA ALA A 108 -9.62 -5.45 -7.03
C ALA A 108 -9.80 -6.24 -5.72
N ASP A 109 -9.98 -7.56 -5.82
CA ASP A 109 -10.11 -8.46 -4.68
C ASP A 109 -8.75 -8.70 -4.01
N GLY A 110 -8.48 -7.94 -2.95
CA GLY A 110 -7.22 -8.02 -2.19
C GLY A 110 -6.99 -9.32 -1.44
N ASP A 111 -8.01 -10.20 -1.34
CA ASP A 111 -7.93 -11.49 -0.67
C ASP A 111 -8.10 -12.66 -1.64
N PHE A 112 -7.91 -12.45 -2.95
CA PHE A 112 -8.04 -13.51 -3.95
C PHE A 112 -6.84 -14.47 -3.94
N THR A 113 -6.75 -15.30 -2.90
CA THR A 113 -5.69 -16.31 -2.70
C THR A 113 -5.88 -17.55 -3.58
N ALA A 114 -4.87 -18.42 -3.63
CA ALA A 114 -5.00 -19.74 -4.26
C ALA A 114 -6.13 -20.61 -3.65
N ASP A 115 -6.40 -20.46 -2.35
CA ASP A 115 -7.49 -21.15 -1.67
C ASP A 115 -8.85 -20.57 -2.07
N ALA A 116 -8.97 -19.25 -2.13
CA ALA A 116 -10.18 -18.58 -2.64
C ALA A 116 -10.48 -19.04 -4.09
N PHE A 117 -9.45 -19.13 -4.93
CA PHE A 117 -9.59 -19.63 -6.29
C PHE A 117 -9.99 -21.11 -6.33
N THR A 118 -9.43 -21.94 -5.44
CA THR A 118 -9.81 -23.35 -5.29
C THR A 118 -11.29 -23.49 -4.97
N HIS A 119 -11.80 -22.75 -3.97
CA HIS A 119 -13.22 -22.77 -3.63
C HIS A 119 -14.12 -22.30 -4.78
N MET A 120 -13.67 -21.32 -5.58
CA MET A 120 -14.41 -20.91 -6.78
C MET A 120 -14.48 -22.01 -7.84
N LEU A 121 -13.39 -22.76 -8.07
CA LEU A 121 -13.38 -23.88 -9.01
C LEU A 121 -14.18 -25.09 -8.48
N GLU A 122 -14.20 -25.31 -7.17
CA GLU A 122 -15.11 -26.29 -6.54
C GLU A 122 -16.59 -25.93 -6.77
N LYS A 123 -16.95 -24.63 -6.74
CA LYS A 123 -18.31 -24.18 -7.12
C LYS A 123 -18.66 -24.55 -8.56
N LEU A 124 -17.71 -24.50 -9.50
CA LEU A 124 -17.95 -24.98 -10.87
C LEU A 124 -18.21 -26.49 -10.89
N ARG A 125 -17.43 -27.28 -10.15
CA ARG A 125 -17.61 -28.74 -10.03
C ARG A 125 -18.97 -29.11 -9.44
N THR A 126 -19.39 -28.44 -8.37
CA THR A 126 -20.68 -28.70 -7.71
C THR A 126 -21.87 -28.32 -8.60
N ARG A 127 -21.69 -27.38 -9.54
CA ARG A 127 -22.66 -27.09 -10.62
C ARG A 127 -22.64 -28.11 -11.76
N GLY A 128 -21.84 -29.16 -11.67
CA GLY A 128 -21.76 -30.23 -12.64
C GLY A 128 -20.81 -29.99 -13.81
N ILE A 129 -20.09 -28.86 -13.85
CA ILE A 129 -19.10 -28.59 -14.90
C ILE A 129 -17.90 -29.51 -14.68
N ARG A 130 -17.65 -30.39 -15.65
CA ARG A 130 -16.57 -31.38 -15.63
C ARG A 130 -15.46 -31.11 -16.64
N ARG A 131 -15.84 -30.55 -17.78
CA ARG A 131 -14.93 -30.21 -18.88
C ARG A 131 -15.17 -28.79 -19.35
N ILE A 132 -14.10 -28.08 -19.68
CA ILE A 132 -14.14 -26.76 -20.31
C ILE A 132 -13.48 -26.91 -21.69
N GLU A 133 -14.24 -26.64 -22.76
CA GLU A 133 -13.77 -26.79 -24.14
C GLU A 133 -13.13 -25.53 -24.72
N GLY A 134 -13.49 -24.35 -24.21
CA GLY A 134 -12.86 -23.10 -24.58
C GLY A 134 -11.59 -22.80 -23.78
N ASN A 135 -11.23 -21.53 -23.75
CA ASN A 135 -10.04 -20.98 -23.13
C ASN A 135 -10.30 -20.44 -21.72
N LEU A 136 -9.22 -20.16 -21.00
CA LEU A 136 -9.25 -19.37 -19.78
C LEU A 136 -8.95 -17.90 -20.13
N VAL A 137 -9.95 -17.04 -20.09
CA VAL A 137 -9.80 -15.63 -20.42
C VAL A 137 -9.57 -14.83 -19.14
N LEU A 138 -8.41 -14.18 -19.04
CA LEU A 138 -8.04 -13.37 -17.87
C LEU A 138 -8.44 -11.91 -18.12
N ASP A 139 -9.48 -11.43 -17.46
CA ASP A 139 -9.92 -10.03 -17.55
C ASP A 139 -9.30 -9.21 -16.40
N ARG A 140 -8.33 -8.37 -16.78
CA ARG A 140 -7.62 -7.41 -15.90
C ARG A 140 -7.99 -5.95 -16.20
N GLN A 141 -9.03 -5.71 -17.00
CA GLN A 141 -9.27 -4.41 -17.63
C GLN A 141 -9.87 -3.33 -16.71
N LEU A 142 -10.14 -3.65 -15.43
CA LEU A 142 -10.60 -2.67 -14.44
C LEU A 142 -9.61 -1.51 -14.28
N TRP A 143 -8.31 -1.79 -14.40
CA TRP A 143 -7.26 -0.78 -14.30
C TRP A 143 -6.56 -0.59 -15.65
N GLN A 144 -6.15 0.64 -15.92
CA GLN A 144 -5.46 1.01 -17.15
C GLN A 144 -4.11 1.68 -16.84
N PRO A 145 -3.00 1.14 -17.36
CA PRO A 145 -2.90 -0.10 -18.15
C PRO A 145 -3.20 -1.36 -17.32
N ALA A 146 -3.76 -2.41 -17.95
CA ALA A 146 -4.11 -3.67 -17.29
C ALA A 146 -2.90 -4.46 -16.77
N ARG A 147 -1.74 -4.34 -17.44
CA ARG A 147 -0.46 -4.93 -17.05
C ARG A 147 0.58 -3.85 -16.79
N ALA A 148 0.37 -3.07 -15.73
CA ALA A 148 1.30 -2.03 -15.30
C ALA A 148 2.69 -2.56 -14.88
N ASP A 149 2.82 -3.87 -14.66
CA ASP A 149 4.08 -4.55 -14.38
C ASP A 149 4.90 -4.85 -15.64
N ALA A 150 4.24 -5.03 -16.78
CA ALA A 150 4.90 -5.42 -18.02
C ALA A 150 5.82 -4.28 -18.50
N GLY A 151 7.13 -4.51 -18.49
CA GLY A 151 8.13 -3.53 -18.88
C GLY A 151 8.39 -2.44 -17.84
N ALA A 152 7.83 -2.55 -16.62
CA ALA A 152 8.13 -1.61 -15.55
C ALA A 152 9.59 -1.76 -15.09
N PRO A 153 10.33 -0.66 -14.88
CA PRO A 153 11.67 -0.73 -14.30
C PRO A 153 11.60 -1.19 -12.83
N PRO A 154 12.62 -1.90 -12.33
CA PRO A 154 12.77 -2.19 -10.91
C PRO A 154 12.78 -0.91 -10.06
N PHE A 155 12.08 -0.91 -8.92
CA PHE A 155 12.15 0.19 -7.95
C PHE A 155 13.47 0.20 -7.17
N ASP A 156 14.04 -0.99 -6.96
CA ASP A 156 15.28 -1.22 -6.24
C ASP A 156 15.98 -2.51 -6.73
N GLU A 157 17.00 -2.94 -6.01
CA GLU A 157 17.84 -4.09 -6.34
C GLU A 157 17.16 -5.45 -6.09
N SER A 158 15.91 -5.49 -5.59
CA SER A 158 15.17 -6.71 -5.26
C SER A 158 13.75 -6.71 -5.86
N PRO A 159 13.59 -6.57 -7.19
CA PRO A 159 12.27 -6.46 -7.84
C PRO A 159 11.37 -7.68 -7.64
N GLU A 160 11.94 -8.84 -7.30
CA GLU A 160 11.21 -10.06 -6.99
C GLU A 160 10.59 -10.07 -5.59
N ALA A 161 11.03 -9.19 -4.69
CA ALA A 161 10.56 -9.19 -3.32
C ALA A 161 9.07 -8.83 -3.23
N TYR A 162 8.35 -9.44 -2.28
CA TYR A 162 6.90 -9.25 -2.13
C TYR A 162 6.48 -7.77 -2.04
N TYR A 163 7.31 -6.92 -1.42
CA TYR A 163 7.00 -5.50 -1.25
C TYR A 163 7.08 -4.70 -2.56
N ASN A 164 7.70 -5.24 -3.61
CA ASN A 164 7.78 -4.64 -4.95
C ASN A 164 6.57 -4.99 -5.84
N LEU A 165 5.60 -5.76 -5.33
CA LEU A 165 4.40 -6.12 -6.08
C LEU A 165 3.72 -4.91 -6.72
N ILE A 166 3.56 -4.98 -8.04
CA ILE A 166 2.73 -4.09 -8.85
C ILE A 166 1.35 -4.75 -8.97
N PRO A 167 0.27 -4.28 -8.35
CA PRO A 167 -1.01 -4.99 -8.44
C PRO A 167 -1.60 -4.87 -9.86
N ASP A 168 -2.31 -5.91 -10.30
CA ASP A 168 -3.30 -5.84 -11.39
C ASP A 168 -4.69 -6.13 -10.82
N ALA A 169 -5.74 -5.96 -11.61
CA ALA A 169 -7.11 -6.09 -11.09
C ALA A 169 -7.49 -7.49 -10.60
N LEU A 170 -6.75 -8.54 -11.02
CA LEU A 170 -7.04 -9.92 -10.68
C LEU A 170 -6.43 -10.32 -9.34
N LEU A 171 -5.23 -9.84 -9.00
CA LEU A 171 -4.55 -10.10 -7.73
C LEU A 171 -4.45 -11.58 -7.32
N LEU A 172 -4.52 -12.52 -8.28
CA LEU A 172 -4.51 -13.95 -7.99
C LEU A 172 -3.25 -14.35 -7.22
N ASN A 173 -3.44 -14.68 -5.94
CA ASN A 173 -2.41 -14.94 -4.95
C ASN A 173 -1.28 -13.89 -4.95
N MET A 174 -1.59 -12.65 -5.35
CA MET A 174 -0.63 -11.57 -5.57
C MET A 174 0.54 -11.93 -6.51
N ASN A 175 0.39 -12.95 -7.36
CA ASN A 175 1.48 -13.55 -8.15
C ASN A 175 2.69 -13.99 -7.32
N LEU A 176 2.50 -14.27 -6.03
CA LEU A 176 3.58 -14.64 -5.11
C LEU A 176 3.74 -16.15 -5.05
N GLN A 177 5.00 -16.59 -5.02
CA GLN A 177 5.41 -17.97 -4.78
C GLN A 177 6.21 -18.03 -3.48
N THR A 178 5.88 -18.98 -2.60
CA THR A 178 6.68 -19.26 -1.40
C THR A 178 7.68 -20.36 -1.73
N LEU A 179 8.97 -20.05 -1.59
CA LEU A 179 10.07 -20.99 -1.67
C LEU A 179 10.43 -21.49 -0.27
N ASP A 180 10.32 -22.78 -0.04
CA ASP A 180 10.89 -23.43 1.15
C ASP A 180 12.22 -24.05 0.76
N ILE A 181 13.32 -23.46 1.24
CA ILE A 181 14.69 -23.85 0.92
C ILE A 181 15.31 -24.48 2.17
N THR A 182 15.70 -25.74 2.07
CA THR A 182 16.41 -26.47 3.12
C THR A 182 17.73 -27.01 2.59
N SER A 183 18.83 -26.78 3.32
CA SER A 183 20.14 -27.32 3.01
C SER A 183 20.69 -28.19 4.14
N ASP A 184 21.51 -29.17 3.76
CA ASP A 184 22.39 -29.89 4.68
C ASP A 184 23.87 -29.59 4.35
N ALA A 185 24.78 -30.44 4.81
CA ALA A 185 26.21 -30.31 4.54
C ALA A 185 26.58 -30.42 3.05
N LYS A 186 25.76 -31.01 2.18
CA LYS A 186 26.07 -31.34 0.79
C LYS A 186 24.96 -31.04 -0.21
N SER A 187 23.70 -30.98 0.22
CA SER A 187 22.53 -30.89 -0.65
C SER A 187 21.62 -29.71 -0.33
N ILE A 188 20.84 -29.28 -1.33
CA ILE A 188 19.77 -28.28 -1.20
C ILE A 188 18.48 -28.93 -1.72
N LYS A 189 17.40 -28.75 -0.98
CA LYS A 189 16.04 -29.07 -1.38
C LYS A 189 15.23 -27.79 -1.45
N VAL A 190 14.40 -27.67 -2.49
CA VAL A 190 13.52 -26.54 -2.72
C VAL A 190 12.14 -27.07 -3.03
N SER A 191 11.14 -26.60 -2.29
CA SER A 191 9.72 -26.73 -2.65
C SER A 191 9.12 -25.36 -2.90
N VAL A 192 8.10 -25.31 -3.75
CA VAL A 192 7.42 -24.08 -4.11
C VAL A 192 5.93 -24.25 -3.90
N LEU A 193 5.33 -23.28 -3.22
CA LEU A 193 3.89 -23.23 -2.93
C LEU A 193 3.28 -21.94 -3.51
N PRO A 194 2.07 -22.00 -4.12
CA PRO A 194 1.30 -23.23 -4.40
C PRO A 194 1.95 -24.12 -5.47
N GLU A 195 1.53 -25.38 -5.55
CA GLU A 195 1.90 -26.26 -6.66
C GLU A 195 1.32 -25.73 -7.99
N LEU A 196 2.14 -25.78 -9.04
CA LEU A 196 1.82 -25.23 -10.36
C LEU A 196 2.00 -26.30 -11.43
N ASP A 197 1.05 -26.39 -12.37
CA ASP A 197 1.11 -27.35 -13.47
C ASP A 197 2.34 -27.12 -14.36
N ASN A 198 3.09 -28.19 -14.63
CA ASN A 198 4.25 -28.20 -15.52
C ASN A 198 5.30 -27.10 -15.25
N VAL A 199 5.46 -26.71 -13.98
CA VAL A 199 6.54 -25.82 -13.50
C VAL A 199 7.58 -26.65 -12.77
N ARG A 200 8.84 -26.56 -13.20
CA ARG A 200 9.99 -27.16 -12.50
C ARG A 200 10.76 -26.11 -11.73
N VAL A 201 11.27 -26.49 -10.57
CA VAL A 201 12.13 -25.63 -9.76
C VAL A 201 13.51 -26.26 -9.74
N ARG A 202 14.51 -25.51 -10.19
CA ARG A 202 15.90 -25.95 -10.29
C ARG A 202 16.75 -25.08 -9.38
N SER A 203 17.63 -25.70 -8.59
CA SER A 203 18.58 -24.99 -7.75
C SER A 203 19.96 -25.01 -8.37
N GLU A 204 20.49 -23.83 -8.70
CA GLU A 204 21.91 -23.58 -9.02
C GLU A 204 22.62 -22.84 -7.86
N LEU A 205 22.00 -22.83 -6.68
CA LEU A 205 22.57 -22.24 -5.48
C LEU A 205 23.83 -23.01 -5.05
N MET A 206 24.91 -22.27 -4.78
CA MET A 206 26.13 -22.81 -4.20
C MET A 206 26.06 -22.79 -2.67
N LEU A 207 26.36 -23.91 -2.03
CA LEU A 207 26.41 -24.00 -0.57
C LEU A 207 27.64 -23.31 0.00
N VAL A 208 27.43 -22.42 0.98
CA VAL A 208 28.49 -21.65 1.66
C VAL A 208 28.43 -21.82 3.17
N ASP A 209 29.57 -21.63 3.84
CA ASP A 209 29.65 -21.62 5.30
C ASP A 209 29.37 -20.20 5.80
N ARG A 210 28.10 -19.92 6.10
CA ARG A 210 27.63 -18.66 6.68
C ARG A 210 26.55 -18.93 7.73
N ASP A 211 26.37 -17.99 8.66
CA ASP A 211 25.18 -17.94 9.51
C ASP A 211 23.90 -17.92 8.65
N CYS A 212 22.97 -18.83 8.96
CA CYS A 212 21.66 -18.94 8.32
C CYS A 212 20.81 -17.66 8.48
N ALA A 213 21.09 -16.82 9.49
CA ALA A 213 20.47 -15.50 9.63
C ALA A 213 20.82 -14.53 8.49
N LYS A 214 21.94 -14.78 7.78
CA LYS A 214 22.45 -13.96 6.65
C LYS A 214 22.33 -14.71 5.32
N TRP A 215 21.28 -15.51 5.16
CA TRP A 215 21.08 -16.33 3.96
C TRP A 215 20.90 -15.49 2.68
N GLU A 216 20.37 -14.27 2.81
CA GLU A 216 20.13 -13.33 1.70
C GLU A 216 21.43 -12.78 1.11
N ASP A 217 22.54 -12.82 1.87
CA ASP A 217 23.83 -12.31 1.39
C ASP A 217 24.30 -13.17 0.20
N GLY A 218 24.23 -12.66 -1.03
CA GLY A 218 24.57 -13.45 -2.23
C GLY A 218 23.41 -14.28 -2.79
N TRP A 219 22.18 -14.04 -2.31
CA TRP A 219 20.98 -14.30 -3.09
C TRP A 219 21.06 -13.55 -4.43
N LYS A 220 20.57 -14.18 -5.49
CA LYS A 220 20.38 -13.55 -6.79
C LYS A 220 18.95 -13.77 -7.23
N ILE A 221 18.42 -12.79 -7.95
CA ILE A 221 17.08 -12.84 -8.56
C ILE A 221 16.96 -14.14 -9.36
N PRO A 222 15.98 -15.00 -9.03
CA PRO A 222 15.75 -16.24 -9.78
C PRO A 222 15.41 -15.97 -11.24
N GLU A 223 15.87 -16.85 -12.12
CA GLU A 223 15.49 -16.77 -13.54
C GLU A 223 14.23 -17.58 -13.81
N TYR A 224 13.36 -17.01 -14.64
CA TYR A 224 12.17 -17.65 -15.15
C TYR A 224 12.37 -17.98 -16.64
N VAL A 225 12.42 -19.27 -16.98
CA VAL A 225 12.78 -19.76 -18.31
C VAL A 225 11.67 -20.63 -18.88
N ARG A 226 11.31 -20.38 -20.15
CA ARG A 226 10.38 -21.23 -20.91
C ARG A 226 11.15 -22.14 -21.88
N ASN A 227 10.82 -23.43 -21.86
CA ASN A 227 11.28 -24.40 -22.84
C ASN A 227 10.08 -25.19 -23.38
N GLY A 228 9.57 -24.80 -24.54
CA GLY A 228 8.31 -25.32 -25.07
C GLY A 228 7.15 -25.03 -24.12
N SER A 229 6.41 -26.06 -23.72
CA SER A 229 5.29 -25.96 -22.78
C SER A 229 5.71 -25.95 -21.31
N GLN A 230 6.95 -26.35 -21.00
CA GLN A 230 7.46 -26.42 -19.64
C GLN A 230 8.07 -25.10 -19.20
N LEU A 231 7.78 -24.74 -17.96
CA LEU A 231 8.35 -23.57 -17.29
C LEU A 231 9.38 -24.03 -16.25
N SER A 232 10.43 -23.25 -16.06
CA SER A 232 11.45 -23.51 -15.03
C SER A 232 11.80 -22.25 -14.26
N MET A 233 11.75 -22.33 -12.93
CA MET A 233 12.29 -21.34 -12.02
C MET A 233 13.69 -21.80 -11.58
N VAL A 234 14.71 -21.00 -11.85
CA VAL A 234 16.11 -21.33 -11.58
C VAL A 234 16.64 -20.43 -10.47
N LEU A 235 16.88 -21.01 -9.28
CA LEU A 235 17.44 -20.29 -8.15
C LEU A 235 18.96 -20.15 -8.31
N LYS A 236 19.48 -18.93 -8.19
CA LYS A 236 20.90 -18.60 -8.40
C LYS A 236 21.52 -17.92 -7.19
N GLY A 237 22.85 -17.99 -7.10
CA GLY A 237 23.61 -17.35 -6.04
C GLY A 237 24.17 -18.33 -5.02
N THR A 238 24.14 -17.95 -3.74
CA THR A 238 24.66 -18.76 -2.63
C THR A 238 23.59 -19.00 -1.57
N PHE A 239 23.67 -20.15 -0.89
CA PHE A 239 22.80 -20.45 0.26
C PHE A 239 23.62 -21.10 1.39
N PRO A 240 23.38 -20.77 2.67
CA PRO A 240 24.15 -21.35 3.77
C PRO A 240 23.93 -22.87 3.91
N ARG A 241 24.94 -23.63 4.35
CA ARG A 241 24.78 -25.04 4.78
C ARG A 241 23.93 -25.13 6.05
N ASN A 242 23.27 -26.28 6.25
CA ASN A 242 22.47 -26.58 7.45
C ASN A 242 21.45 -25.48 7.79
N CYS A 243 20.79 -24.95 6.77
CA CYS A 243 19.91 -23.79 6.87
C CYS A 243 18.52 -24.12 6.32
N SER A 244 17.48 -23.59 6.96
CA SER A 244 16.09 -23.72 6.52
C SER A 244 15.45 -22.34 6.52
N LYS A 245 14.93 -21.92 5.36
CA LYS A 245 14.29 -20.62 5.17
C LYS A 245 13.11 -20.72 4.21
N ALA A 246 12.06 -19.97 4.55
CA ALA A 246 10.98 -19.65 3.62
C ALA A 246 11.25 -18.25 3.04
N ASN A 247 11.10 -18.09 1.73
CA ASN A 247 11.17 -16.80 1.05
C ASN A 247 10.00 -16.63 0.10
N VAL A 248 9.44 -15.42 0.01
CA VAL A 248 8.32 -15.12 -0.88
C VAL A 248 8.81 -14.25 -2.02
N ILE A 249 8.62 -14.74 -3.25
CA ILE A 249 9.10 -14.07 -4.47
C ILE A 249 8.00 -13.90 -5.51
N ASN A 250 8.25 -13.00 -6.45
CA ASN A 250 7.40 -12.67 -7.58
C ASN A 250 8.24 -12.63 -8.86
N VAL A 251 8.39 -13.76 -9.55
CA VAL A 251 9.27 -13.86 -10.74
C VAL A 251 8.58 -14.38 -12.00
N MET A 252 7.44 -15.05 -11.87
CA MET A 252 6.73 -15.62 -13.01
C MET A 252 5.86 -14.57 -13.71
N ASP A 253 5.68 -14.69 -15.02
CA ASP A 253 4.63 -13.94 -15.71
C ASP A 253 3.25 -14.31 -15.15
N ARG A 254 2.36 -13.33 -15.07
CA ARG A 254 1.05 -13.47 -14.41
C ARG A 254 0.05 -14.32 -15.17
N THR A 255 0.14 -14.32 -16.50
CA THR A 255 -0.72 -15.18 -17.32
C THR A 255 -0.26 -16.62 -17.17
N ASP A 256 1.05 -16.84 -17.19
CA ASP A 256 1.62 -18.15 -16.89
C ASP A 256 1.25 -18.64 -15.50
N TYR A 257 1.46 -17.82 -14.47
CA TYR A 257 1.12 -18.18 -13.09
C TYR A 257 -0.36 -18.54 -12.95
N ALA A 258 -1.26 -17.70 -13.48
CA ALA A 258 -2.70 -17.94 -13.42
C ALA A 258 -3.10 -19.23 -14.15
N GLU A 259 -2.55 -19.48 -15.34
CA GLU A 259 -2.82 -20.70 -16.09
C GLU A 259 -2.34 -21.95 -15.33
N ARG A 260 -1.11 -21.93 -14.82
CA ARG A 260 -0.53 -23.11 -14.15
C ARG A 260 -1.22 -23.41 -12.84
N LEU A 261 -1.61 -22.38 -12.10
CA LEU A 261 -2.40 -22.55 -10.89
C LEU A 261 -3.80 -23.08 -11.19
N PHE A 262 -4.47 -22.53 -12.22
CA PHE A 262 -5.78 -23.01 -12.66
C PHE A 262 -5.73 -24.48 -13.07
N ARG A 263 -4.77 -24.88 -13.91
CA ARG A 263 -4.61 -26.27 -14.36
C ARG A 263 -4.38 -27.21 -13.20
N ALA A 264 -3.43 -26.89 -12.31
CA ALA A 264 -3.12 -27.71 -11.14
C ALA A 264 -4.35 -27.93 -10.26
N ILE A 265 -5.10 -26.86 -9.96
CA ILE A 265 -6.30 -26.97 -9.14
C ILE A 265 -7.42 -27.70 -9.87
N TRP A 266 -7.70 -27.34 -11.13
CA TRP A 266 -8.81 -27.91 -11.90
C TRP A 266 -8.64 -29.41 -12.13
N GLU A 267 -7.43 -29.86 -12.47
CA GLU A 267 -7.11 -31.28 -12.63
C GLU A 267 -7.25 -32.03 -11.30
N ARG A 268 -6.73 -31.47 -10.18
CA ARG A 268 -6.89 -32.06 -8.85
C ARG A 268 -8.36 -32.23 -8.45
N LEU A 269 -9.23 -31.34 -8.90
CA LEU A 269 -10.68 -31.41 -8.70
C LEU A 269 -11.39 -32.37 -9.69
N GLY A 270 -10.64 -33.09 -10.53
CA GLY A 270 -11.14 -34.01 -11.55
C GLY A 270 -11.73 -33.31 -12.79
N GLY A 271 -11.32 -32.07 -13.03
CA GLY A 271 -11.68 -31.26 -14.18
C GLY A 271 -10.81 -31.53 -15.40
N GLN A 272 -11.39 -31.38 -16.59
CA GLN A 272 -10.66 -31.46 -17.86
C GLN A 272 -10.63 -30.08 -18.54
N PHE A 273 -9.47 -29.67 -19.03
CA PHE A 273 -9.27 -28.41 -19.74
C PHE A 273 -8.20 -28.57 -20.82
N SER A 274 -8.56 -28.25 -22.06
CA SER A 274 -7.67 -28.35 -23.23
C SER A 274 -7.35 -27.00 -23.89
N GLY A 275 -8.01 -25.92 -23.48
CA GLY A 275 -7.74 -24.57 -23.98
C GLY A 275 -6.42 -24.00 -23.47
N GLN A 276 -6.21 -22.70 -23.70
CA GLN A 276 -5.06 -21.95 -23.19
C GLN A 276 -5.52 -20.75 -22.37
N ALA A 277 -4.63 -20.14 -21.59
CA ALA A 277 -4.93 -18.86 -20.95
C ALA A 277 -4.44 -17.69 -21.81
N PHE A 278 -5.24 -16.63 -21.89
CA PHE A 278 -4.81 -15.37 -22.48
C PHE A 278 -5.49 -14.18 -21.80
N GLU A 279 -4.90 -13.00 -21.95
CA GLU A 279 -5.46 -11.77 -21.41
C GLU A 279 -6.52 -11.19 -22.34
N ALA A 280 -7.66 -10.81 -21.78
CA ALA A 280 -8.70 -10.12 -22.54
C ALA A 280 -8.21 -8.74 -22.99
N SER A 281 -8.45 -8.39 -24.25
CA SER A 281 -8.39 -7.00 -24.69
C SER A 281 -9.49 -6.16 -24.03
N ALA A 282 -9.35 -4.84 -24.03
CA ALA A 282 -10.40 -3.94 -23.53
C ALA A 282 -11.74 -4.11 -24.28
N GLU A 283 -11.71 -4.48 -25.55
CA GLU A 283 -12.91 -4.79 -26.34
C GLU A 283 -13.55 -6.12 -25.92
N GLN A 284 -12.73 -7.17 -25.77
CA GLN A 284 -13.18 -8.48 -25.30
C GLN A 284 -13.79 -8.39 -23.90
N ALA A 285 -13.12 -7.72 -22.96
CA ALA A 285 -13.62 -7.52 -21.61
C ALA A 285 -14.98 -6.82 -21.60
N ARG A 286 -15.18 -5.78 -22.43
CA ARG A 286 -16.48 -5.09 -22.54
C ARG A 286 -17.59 -6.02 -23.06
N ALA A 287 -17.29 -6.84 -24.06
CA ALA A 287 -18.24 -7.83 -24.58
C ALA A 287 -18.60 -8.90 -23.53
N LEU A 288 -17.59 -9.42 -22.83
CA LEU A 288 -17.73 -10.45 -21.80
C LEU A 288 -18.43 -9.95 -20.53
N ASN A 289 -18.37 -8.65 -20.26
CA ASN A 289 -19.02 -8.02 -19.11
C ASN A 289 -20.45 -7.53 -19.42
N SER A 290 -21.00 -7.86 -20.58
CA SER A 290 -22.40 -7.59 -20.93
C SER A 290 -23.37 -8.49 -20.16
N ALA A 291 -24.65 -8.09 -20.12
CA ALA A 291 -25.73 -8.86 -19.49
C ALA A 291 -25.92 -10.28 -20.06
N ALA A 292 -25.29 -10.60 -21.19
CA ALA A 292 -25.29 -11.93 -21.80
C ALA A 292 -24.38 -12.94 -21.08
N SER A 293 -23.50 -12.50 -20.17
CA SER A 293 -22.61 -13.39 -19.42
C SER A 293 -23.24 -13.95 -18.16
N THR A 294 -23.09 -15.25 -17.94
CA THR A 294 -23.55 -15.97 -16.75
C THR A 294 -22.45 -16.00 -15.68
N LEU A 295 -22.81 -15.66 -14.44
CA LEU A 295 -21.92 -15.79 -13.27
C LEU A 295 -21.90 -17.25 -12.78
N LEU A 296 -20.74 -17.88 -12.84
CA LEU A 296 -20.52 -19.27 -12.41
C LEU A 296 -20.05 -19.36 -10.96
N ALA A 297 -19.17 -18.47 -10.53
CA ALA A 297 -18.73 -18.37 -9.15
C ALA A 297 -18.16 -16.97 -8.89
N GLU A 298 -18.11 -16.57 -7.62
CA GLU A 298 -17.44 -15.35 -7.19
C GLU A 298 -16.74 -15.56 -5.84
N HIS A 299 -15.74 -14.72 -5.62
CA HIS A 299 -15.14 -14.42 -4.33
C HIS A 299 -15.24 -12.91 -4.08
N VAL A 300 -15.43 -12.55 -2.81
CA VAL A 300 -15.58 -11.17 -2.37
C VAL A 300 -14.61 -10.97 -1.21
N SER A 301 -13.80 -9.93 -1.27
CA SER A 301 -12.81 -9.64 -0.23
C SER A 301 -13.45 -9.31 1.11
N ARG A 302 -12.62 -9.32 2.15
CA ARG A 302 -12.95 -8.66 3.42
C ARG A 302 -13.18 -7.17 3.23
N SER A 303 -13.70 -6.54 4.28
CA SER A 303 -14.10 -5.14 4.23
C SER A 303 -12.88 -4.21 4.21
N LEU A 304 -13.06 -3.01 3.65
CA LEU A 304 -11.98 -2.01 3.57
C LEU A 304 -11.29 -1.71 4.92
N PRO A 305 -11.98 -1.59 6.08
CA PRO A 305 -11.32 -1.37 7.36
C PRO A 305 -10.28 -2.45 7.72
N GLU A 306 -10.52 -3.71 7.36
CA GLU A 306 -9.58 -4.80 7.60
C GLU A 306 -8.36 -4.72 6.66
N MET A 307 -8.58 -4.37 5.39
CA MET A 307 -7.50 -4.12 4.44
C MET A 307 -6.65 -2.91 4.84
N VAL A 308 -7.30 -1.83 5.30
CA VAL A 308 -6.63 -0.62 5.80
C VAL A 308 -5.81 -0.92 7.05
N ARG A 309 -6.34 -1.76 7.97
CA ARG A 309 -5.59 -2.27 9.12
C ARG A 309 -4.29 -2.93 8.68
N ASP A 310 -4.32 -3.90 7.77
CA ASP A 310 -3.10 -4.61 7.37
C ASP A 310 -2.15 -3.73 6.56
N THR A 311 -2.72 -2.86 5.72
CA THR A 311 -1.97 -1.84 4.98
C THR A 311 -1.16 -0.94 5.93
N ASN A 312 -1.74 -0.50 7.04
CA ASN A 312 -1.08 0.42 7.96
C ASN A 312 -0.22 -0.31 9.02
N LYS A 313 -0.72 -1.40 9.61
CA LYS A 313 -0.02 -2.20 10.63
C LYS A 313 1.22 -2.90 10.07
N LEU A 314 1.06 -3.63 8.96
CA LEU A 314 2.13 -4.39 8.33
C LEU A 314 2.91 -3.55 7.31
N SER A 315 2.38 -2.38 6.95
CA SER A 315 2.95 -1.50 5.93
C SER A 315 2.94 -2.10 4.53
N ASP A 316 1.91 -2.90 4.21
CA ASP A 316 1.81 -3.66 2.97
C ASP A 316 1.68 -2.75 1.73
N ASN A 317 2.61 -2.89 0.79
CA ASN A 317 2.63 -2.10 -0.45
C ASN A 317 1.56 -2.55 -1.45
N GLY A 318 1.32 -3.86 -1.57
CA GLY A 318 0.36 -4.43 -2.50
C GLY A 318 -1.06 -3.98 -2.18
N LEU A 319 -1.45 -4.06 -0.90
CA LEU A 319 -2.75 -3.59 -0.43
C LEU A 319 -2.90 -2.07 -0.58
N ALA A 320 -1.87 -1.28 -0.23
CA ALA A 320 -1.91 0.17 -0.42
C ALA A 320 -2.16 0.54 -1.89
N ARG A 321 -1.42 -0.07 -2.82
CA ARG A 321 -1.57 0.20 -4.25
C ARG A 321 -2.92 -0.27 -4.79
N THR A 322 -3.45 -1.38 -4.26
CA THR A 322 -4.79 -1.88 -4.59
C THR A 322 -5.87 -0.89 -4.18
N ILE A 323 -5.80 -0.36 -2.95
CA ILE A 323 -6.72 0.69 -2.47
C ILE A 323 -6.56 1.96 -3.30
N PHE A 324 -5.32 2.38 -3.58
CA PHE A 324 -5.04 3.55 -4.41
C PHE A 324 -5.70 3.42 -5.78
N LEU A 325 -5.44 2.35 -6.53
CA LEU A 325 -6.03 2.13 -7.86
C LEU A 325 -7.56 1.99 -7.83
N SER A 326 -8.10 1.48 -6.72
CA SER A 326 -9.55 1.40 -6.52
C SER A 326 -10.21 2.78 -6.47
N LEU A 327 -9.54 3.80 -5.89
CA LEU A 327 -10.05 5.19 -5.90
C LEU A 327 -10.31 5.71 -7.32
N GLY A 328 -9.45 5.35 -8.27
CA GLY A 328 -9.58 5.78 -9.66
C GLY A 328 -10.43 4.87 -10.56
N SER A 329 -11.09 3.84 -10.03
CA SER A 329 -11.78 2.84 -10.85
C SER A 329 -13.08 2.28 -10.27
N LEU A 330 -13.32 2.44 -8.96
CA LEU A 330 -14.46 1.89 -8.25
C LEU A 330 -15.21 2.99 -7.49
N GLN A 331 -16.50 2.75 -7.27
CA GLN A 331 -17.36 3.55 -6.41
C GLN A 331 -18.15 2.63 -5.46
N ALA A 332 -18.65 3.20 -4.37
CA ALA A 332 -19.49 2.48 -3.42
C ALA A 332 -20.77 1.94 -4.07
N ASP A 333 -21.19 0.76 -3.62
CA ASP A 333 -22.47 0.16 -4.00
C ASP A 333 -23.14 -0.47 -2.76
N PRO A 334 -24.43 -0.18 -2.48
CA PRO A 334 -25.09 -0.64 -1.27
C PRO A 334 -25.34 -2.16 -1.22
N VAL A 335 -25.28 -2.84 -2.38
CA VAL A 335 -25.52 -4.29 -2.49
C VAL A 335 -24.20 -5.03 -2.64
N LEU A 336 -23.33 -4.54 -3.52
CA LEU A 336 -22.10 -5.22 -3.89
C LEU A 336 -20.90 -4.82 -3.04
N GLY A 337 -21.02 -3.74 -2.25
CA GLY A 337 -19.93 -3.08 -1.56
C GLY A 337 -19.18 -2.11 -2.48
N SER A 338 -18.82 -2.56 -3.69
CA SER A 338 -18.24 -1.71 -4.73
C SER A 338 -18.74 -2.09 -6.13
N ARG A 339 -18.64 -1.14 -7.07
CA ARG A 339 -18.85 -1.38 -8.50
C ARG A 339 -17.89 -0.53 -9.36
N PRO A 340 -17.57 -0.97 -10.59
CA PRO A 340 -16.82 -0.16 -11.55
C PRO A 340 -17.42 1.23 -11.76
N LEU A 341 -16.56 2.24 -11.87
CA LEU A 341 -16.92 3.54 -12.40
C LEU A 341 -17.34 3.37 -13.87
N PRO A 342 -18.40 4.07 -14.34
CA PRO A 342 -18.77 4.04 -15.75
C PRO A 342 -17.66 4.62 -16.64
N ASP A 343 -17.46 4.03 -17.82
CA ASP A 343 -16.43 4.43 -18.82
C ASP A 343 -16.48 5.93 -19.20
N THR A 344 -17.61 6.61 -18.97
CA THR A 344 -17.88 7.99 -19.37
C THR A 344 -18.30 8.91 -18.23
N ALA A 345 -18.39 8.40 -16.99
CA ALA A 345 -18.90 9.21 -15.90
C ALA A 345 -17.83 10.20 -15.39
N PRO A 346 -18.17 11.50 -15.27
CA PRO A 346 -17.51 12.36 -14.32
C PRO A 346 -17.47 11.66 -12.97
N MET A 347 -16.29 11.54 -12.39
CA MET A 347 -16.19 11.08 -11.02
C MET A 347 -16.87 12.14 -10.14
N GLU A 348 -18.06 11.83 -9.61
CA GLU A 348 -18.68 12.66 -8.58
C GLU A 348 -17.82 12.55 -7.32
N ILE A 349 -16.92 13.50 -7.13
CA ILE A 349 -16.17 13.62 -5.90
C ILE A 349 -17.00 14.48 -4.94
N PRO A 350 -17.19 14.06 -3.68
CA PRO A 350 -17.79 14.92 -2.67
C PRO A 350 -17.09 16.29 -2.67
N GLY A 351 -17.80 17.36 -3.02
CA GLY A 351 -17.24 18.71 -3.14
C GLY A 351 -17.25 19.34 -4.54
N GLY A 352 -17.72 18.64 -5.59
CA GLY A 352 -18.14 19.28 -6.85
C GLY A 352 -17.02 19.75 -7.79
N ALA A 353 -16.04 18.89 -8.11
CA ALA A 353 -14.98 19.19 -9.09
C ALA A 353 -15.03 18.26 -10.33
N GLU A 354 -14.43 18.74 -11.43
CA GLU A 354 -14.54 18.26 -12.82
C GLU A 354 -14.24 16.77 -13.08
N ALA A 355 -14.87 16.25 -14.13
CA ALA A 355 -14.73 14.89 -14.65
C ALA A 355 -13.28 14.53 -15.04
N ALA A 356 -12.81 13.35 -14.64
CA ALA A 356 -11.61 12.75 -15.23
C ALA A 356 -11.88 12.32 -16.67
N PRO A 357 -11.06 12.71 -17.66
CA PRO A 357 -11.12 12.09 -18.98
C PRO A 357 -10.88 10.58 -18.89
N ALA A 358 -11.68 9.78 -19.60
CA ALA A 358 -11.52 8.32 -19.68
C ALA A 358 -10.14 7.88 -20.23
N SER A 359 -9.44 8.78 -20.94
CA SER A 359 -8.09 8.57 -21.46
C SER A 359 -6.98 8.62 -20.41
N MET A 360 -7.28 9.05 -19.17
CA MET A 360 -6.30 9.04 -18.08
C MET A 360 -6.04 7.62 -17.58
N SER A 361 -4.78 7.34 -17.22
CA SER A 361 -4.42 6.12 -16.51
C SER A 361 -5.14 6.06 -15.15
N THR A 362 -5.35 4.85 -14.63
CA THR A 362 -6.00 4.67 -13.33
C THR A 362 -5.20 5.33 -12.21
N ASN A 363 -3.86 5.37 -12.28
CA ASN A 363 -3.04 6.10 -11.31
C ASN A 363 -3.38 7.58 -11.29
N ALA A 364 -3.48 8.23 -12.46
CA ALA A 364 -3.74 9.66 -12.54
C ALA A 364 -5.16 10.00 -12.04
N ARG A 365 -6.15 9.13 -12.31
CA ARG A 365 -7.49 9.26 -11.72
C ARG A 365 -7.46 9.13 -10.19
N SER A 366 -6.70 8.16 -9.68
CA SER A 366 -6.55 7.91 -8.24
C SER A 366 -5.88 9.08 -7.51
N GLU A 367 -4.82 9.65 -8.10
CA GLU A 367 -4.19 10.88 -7.59
C GLU A 367 -5.18 12.03 -7.52
N MET A 368 -5.96 12.23 -8.58
CA MET A 368 -6.95 13.30 -8.62
C MET A 368 -8.02 13.15 -7.53
N VAL A 369 -8.43 11.93 -7.19
CA VAL A 369 -9.34 11.67 -6.06
C VAL A 369 -8.76 12.19 -4.76
N ILE A 370 -7.51 11.83 -4.47
CA ILE A 370 -6.81 12.25 -3.26
C ILE A 370 -6.69 13.77 -3.22
N ARG A 371 -6.27 14.40 -4.32
CA ARG A 371 -6.13 15.86 -4.40
C ARG A 371 -7.44 16.60 -4.18
N ASN A 372 -8.52 16.12 -4.80
CA ASN A 372 -9.84 16.71 -4.62
C ASN A 372 -10.34 16.54 -3.18
N TRP A 373 -10.14 15.36 -2.58
CA TRP A 373 -10.45 15.14 -1.17
C TRP A 373 -9.65 16.09 -0.27
N LEU A 374 -8.35 16.29 -0.51
CA LEU A 374 -7.51 17.21 0.27
C LEU A 374 -8.01 18.65 0.19
N ARG A 375 -8.30 19.15 -1.02
CA ARG A 375 -8.86 20.50 -1.21
C ARG A 375 -10.21 20.68 -0.51
N ALA A 376 -11.09 19.68 -0.58
CA ALA A 376 -12.38 19.71 0.10
C ALA A 376 -12.24 19.78 1.64
N HIS A 377 -11.12 19.30 2.18
CA HIS A 377 -10.79 19.35 3.61
C HIS A 377 -9.85 20.51 3.99
N GLY A 378 -9.63 21.47 3.07
CA GLY A 378 -8.79 22.65 3.32
C GLY A 378 -7.30 22.34 3.44
N VAL A 379 -6.83 21.23 2.88
CA VAL A 379 -5.41 20.88 2.81
C VAL A 379 -4.86 21.26 1.44
N ASP A 380 -3.83 22.09 1.40
CA ASP A 380 -3.13 22.46 0.16
C ASP A 380 -2.45 21.22 -0.46
N ASP A 381 -2.64 21.02 -1.76
CA ASP A 381 -2.06 19.89 -2.50
C ASP A 381 -0.89 20.31 -3.43
N ALA A 382 -0.50 21.58 -3.41
CA ALA A 382 0.62 22.08 -4.20
C ALA A 382 1.93 21.34 -3.89
N GLY A 383 2.70 21.04 -4.94
CA GLY A 383 4.02 20.38 -4.82
C GLY A 383 3.97 18.90 -4.41
N MET A 384 2.80 18.34 -4.13
CA MET A 384 2.67 16.90 -3.90
C MET A 384 2.99 16.11 -5.17
N VAL A 385 3.52 14.90 -4.99
CA VAL A 385 3.72 13.93 -6.07
C VAL A 385 3.25 12.57 -5.58
N PHE A 386 2.26 11.98 -6.28
CA PHE A 386 1.77 10.62 -6.07
C PHE A 386 2.15 9.77 -7.28
N GLU A 387 2.79 8.61 -7.05
CA GLU A 387 3.08 7.67 -8.15
C GLU A 387 2.27 6.39 -7.99
N ASN A 388 2.22 5.85 -6.75
CA ASN A 388 1.59 4.56 -6.48
C ASN A 388 0.83 4.49 -5.16
N GLY A 389 0.89 5.53 -4.31
CA GLY A 389 0.12 5.62 -3.07
C GLY A 389 0.65 4.75 -1.92
N SER A 390 1.75 4.02 -2.13
CA SER A 390 2.37 3.19 -1.10
C SER A 390 3.56 3.86 -0.41
N GLY A 391 4.20 4.86 -1.01
CA GLY A 391 5.43 5.41 -0.49
C GLY A 391 6.70 4.67 -0.90
N LEU A 392 6.60 3.65 -1.77
CA LEU A 392 7.76 2.92 -2.28
C LEU A 392 8.55 3.75 -3.30
N SER A 393 7.88 4.67 -3.98
CA SER A 393 8.47 5.50 -5.02
C SER A 393 9.55 6.44 -4.48
N ARG A 394 10.61 6.62 -5.26
CA ARG A 394 11.65 7.63 -4.98
C ARG A 394 11.21 9.05 -5.31
N ILE A 395 10.21 9.22 -6.18
CA ILE A 395 9.77 10.53 -6.66
C ILE A 395 8.57 11.08 -5.89
N GLU A 396 7.89 10.27 -5.08
CA GLU A 396 6.75 10.73 -4.26
C GLU A 396 7.17 11.83 -3.27
N ARG A 397 6.33 12.87 -3.14
CA ARG A 397 6.60 14.08 -2.36
C ARG A 397 5.35 14.56 -1.64
N VAL A 398 5.50 14.92 -0.37
CA VAL A 398 4.51 15.65 0.46
C VAL A 398 5.25 16.47 1.52
N SER A 399 4.64 17.51 2.05
CA SER A 399 5.19 18.27 3.18
C SER A 399 4.70 17.73 4.54
N PRO A 400 5.43 18.00 5.64
CA PRO A 400 4.96 17.70 7.00
C PRO A 400 3.61 18.37 7.32
N GLU A 401 3.40 19.61 6.89
CA GLU A 401 2.15 20.34 7.09
C GLU A 401 0.98 19.67 6.37
N GLN A 402 1.18 19.23 5.13
CA GLN A 402 0.18 18.51 4.36
C GLN A 402 -0.24 17.20 5.03
N MET A 403 0.74 16.42 5.51
CA MET A 403 0.49 15.19 6.25
C MET A 403 -0.24 15.46 7.58
N ALA A 404 0.12 16.55 8.28
CA ALA A 404 -0.57 16.96 9.50
C ALA A 404 -2.03 17.40 9.21
N GLY A 405 -2.25 18.11 8.11
CA GLY A 405 -3.57 18.49 7.60
C GLY A 405 -4.45 17.28 7.33
N LEU A 406 -3.92 16.27 6.63
CA LEU A 406 -4.59 14.97 6.43
C LEU A 406 -4.99 14.33 7.78
N LEU A 407 -4.06 14.25 8.74
CA LEU A 407 -4.33 13.64 10.05
C LEU A 407 -5.37 14.42 10.88
N LYS A 408 -5.41 15.75 10.74
CA LYS A 408 -6.47 16.58 11.36
C LYS A 408 -7.83 16.36 10.69
N ALA A 409 -7.87 16.23 9.37
CA ALA A 409 -9.10 15.90 8.64
C ALA A 409 -9.59 14.49 9.03
N ALA A 410 -8.68 13.52 9.13
CA ALA A 410 -8.98 12.16 9.57
C ALA A 410 -9.62 12.10 10.98
N GLN A 411 -9.19 12.95 11.93
CA GLN A 411 -9.81 13.04 13.27
C GLN A 411 -11.27 13.51 13.24
N LYS A 412 -11.67 14.25 12.20
CA LYS A 412 -13.03 14.79 12.03
C LYS A 412 -13.91 13.90 11.15
N SER A 413 -13.35 12.88 10.50
CA SER A 413 -14.10 11.96 9.64
C SER A 413 -15.02 11.05 10.47
N LEU A 414 -16.14 10.65 9.87
CA LEU A 414 -17.01 9.59 10.41
C LEU A 414 -16.26 8.26 10.59
N TRP A 415 -15.22 8.03 9.80
CA TRP A 415 -14.38 6.81 9.82
C TRP A 415 -13.10 6.97 10.63
N ALA A 416 -13.03 7.98 11.50
CA ALA A 416 -11.92 8.16 12.43
C ALA A 416 -11.61 6.90 13.28
N PRO A 417 -12.61 6.14 13.80
CA PRO A 417 -12.33 4.92 14.56
C PRO A 417 -11.61 3.84 13.73
N GLU A 418 -12.07 3.56 12.51
CA GLU A 418 -11.48 2.59 11.59
C GLU A 418 -10.05 3.01 11.20
N PHE A 419 -9.86 4.29 10.88
CA PHE A 419 -8.54 4.82 10.57
C PHE A 419 -7.58 4.73 11.77
N LEU A 420 -8.00 5.17 12.95
CA LEU A 420 -7.18 5.16 14.16
C LEU A 420 -6.78 3.75 14.60
N THR A 421 -7.70 2.79 14.49
CA THR A 421 -7.43 1.39 14.84
C THR A 421 -6.43 0.73 13.89
N SER A 422 -6.36 1.20 12.64
CA SER A 422 -5.41 0.72 11.64
C SER A 422 -3.95 1.09 11.92
N LEU A 423 -3.68 2.16 12.68
CA LEU A 423 -2.30 2.65 12.89
C LEU A 423 -1.54 1.78 13.92
N PRO A 424 -0.26 1.42 13.67
CA PRO A 424 0.60 0.70 14.61
C PRO A 424 0.63 1.34 16.00
N ILE A 425 0.53 0.52 17.06
CA ILE A 425 0.58 0.98 18.45
C ILE A 425 2.02 0.79 18.95
N ALA A 426 2.59 1.85 19.51
CA ALA A 426 3.93 1.83 20.12
C ALA A 426 4.06 0.69 21.14
N ALA A 427 5.18 -0.05 21.06
CA ALA A 427 5.50 -1.20 21.90
C ALA A 427 4.55 -2.42 21.82
N ILE A 428 3.51 -2.40 20.97
CA ILE A 428 2.50 -3.45 20.92
C ILE A 428 2.49 -4.19 19.58
N ASP A 429 2.29 -3.50 18.46
CA ASP A 429 2.03 -4.18 17.18
C ASP A 429 2.65 -3.48 15.96
N GLY A 430 2.49 -4.14 14.80
CA GLY A 430 2.96 -3.66 13.51
C GLY A 430 4.44 -3.28 13.51
N THR A 431 4.75 -2.23 12.76
CA THR A 431 6.11 -1.69 12.65
C THR A 431 6.61 -0.95 13.90
N MET A 432 5.75 -0.75 14.90
CA MET A 432 6.08 -0.10 16.17
C MET A 432 6.27 -1.07 17.35
N ARG A 433 6.01 -2.38 17.16
CA ARG A 433 6.03 -3.41 18.22
C ARG A 433 7.31 -3.50 19.06
N ARG A 434 8.46 -3.08 18.50
CA ARG A 434 9.78 -3.09 19.18
C ARG A 434 10.30 -1.69 19.53
N ARG A 435 9.52 -0.64 19.31
CA ARG A 435 9.93 0.77 19.48
C ARG A 435 9.27 1.35 20.72
N LEU A 436 9.98 2.27 21.39
CA LEU A 436 9.45 3.11 22.47
C LEU A 436 8.90 2.37 23.70
N LYS A 437 9.46 1.20 24.07
CA LYS A 437 9.00 0.42 25.23
C LYS A 437 9.08 1.15 26.57
N GLU A 438 10.13 1.96 26.75
CA GLU A 438 10.40 2.73 27.97
C GLU A 438 9.86 4.18 27.90
N SER A 439 9.11 4.49 26.84
CA SER A 439 8.54 5.81 26.62
C SER A 439 7.12 5.89 27.20
N PRO A 440 6.67 7.05 27.73
CA PRO A 440 5.26 7.27 28.04
C PRO A 440 4.34 7.07 26.82
N ALA A 441 4.88 7.15 25.60
CA ALA A 441 4.16 6.83 24.37
C ALA A 441 3.77 5.34 24.23
N ALA A 442 4.40 4.42 24.98
CA ALA A 442 4.13 2.99 24.91
C ALA A 442 2.63 2.69 25.10
N MET A 443 2.06 1.81 24.29
CA MET A 443 0.64 1.43 24.29
C MET A 443 -0.36 2.55 23.93
N HIS A 444 0.08 3.80 23.86
CA HIS A 444 -0.79 4.97 23.67
C HIS A 444 -0.60 5.63 22.31
N ALA A 445 0.64 5.74 21.82
CA ALA A 445 0.94 6.33 20.52
C ALA A 445 0.54 5.40 19.38
N ARG A 446 -0.14 5.98 18.38
CA ARG A 446 -0.64 5.29 17.17
C ARG A 446 -0.02 5.94 15.94
N VAL A 447 0.98 5.29 15.36
CA VAL A 447 1.91 5.93 14.42
C VAL A 447 2.21 5.03 13.24
N LYS A 448 1.98 5.53 12.02
CA LYS A 448 2.47 4.91 10.80
C LYS A 448 3.95 5.25 10.61
N THR A 449 4.71 4.24 10.22
CA THR A 449 6.14 4.38 9.92
C THR A 449 6.39 4.32 8.41
N GLY A 450 7.47 4.96 7.95
CA GLY A 450 8.01 4.83 6.61
C GLY A 450 9.53 4.69 6.64
N SER A 451 10.08 3.81 5.81
CA SER A 451 11.53 3.65 5.66
C SER A 451 11.86 3.15 4.25
N ILE A 452 12.74 3.87 3.57
CA ILE A 452 13.45 3.44 2.36
C ILE A 452 14.90 3.95 2.49
N LYS A 453 15.82 3.55 1.61
CA LYS A 453 17.22 4.04 1.65
C LYS A 453 17.25 5.57 1.78
N ASN A 454 17.98 6.10 2.77
CA ASN A 454 18.15 7.53 3.06
C ASN A 454 16.88 8.29 3.53
N VAL A 455 15.78 7.59 3.82
CA VAL A 455 14.52 8.20 4.22
C VAL A 455 13.92 7.47 5.42
N VAL A 456 13.56 8.22 6.46
CA VAL A 456 12.75 7.73 7.57
C VAL A 456 11.61 8.71 7.81
N ALA A 457 10.40 8.20 8.02
CA ALA A 457 9.25 9.03 8.37
C ALA A 457 8.37 8.36 9.43
N VAL A 458 7.70 9.18 10.23
CA VAL A 458 6.61 8.79 11.12
C VAL A 458 5.49 9.81 11.05
N ALA A 459 4.25 9.35 11.11
CA ALA A 459 3.08 10.21 11.12
C ALA A 459 1.94 9.53 11.89
N GLY A 460 1.28 10.25 12.79
CA GLY A 460 0.13 9.73 13.53
C GLY A 460 -0.20 10.54 14.77
N TYR A 461 -0.72 9.86 15.79
CA TYR A 461 -1.26 10.46 17.00
C TYR A 461 -0.47 10.03 18.23
N VAL A 462 -0.01 11.00 19.02
CA VAL A 462 0.79 10.79 20.22
C VAL A 462 0.18 11.60 21.37
N PRO A 463 -0.30 10.97 22.44
CA PRO A 463 -0.71 11.71 23.63
C PRO A 463 0.46 12.43 24.27
N ASP A 464 0.26 13.69 24.67
CA ASP A 464 1.22 14.47 25.46
C ASP A 464 1.23 14.04 26.94
N ALA A 465 2.05 14.70 27.76
CA ALA A 465 2.15 14.38 29.19
C ALA A 465 0.83 14.52 29.98
N ASN A 466 -0.12 15.31 29.46
CA ASN A 466 -1.45 15.50 30.05
C ASN A 466 -2.49 14.55 29.42
N GLY A 467 -2.08 13.64 28.52
CA GLY A 467 -2.96 12.75 27.78
C GLY A 467 -3.69 13.42 26.62
N GLN A 468 -3.39 14.69 26.29
CA GLN A 468 -3.99 15.36 25.13
C GLN A 468 -3.38 14.82 23.85
N GLN A 469 -4.22 14.41 22.90
CA GLN A 469 -3.74 13.82 21.66
C GLN A 469 -3.12 14.89 20.75
N CYS A 470 -1.84 14.68 20.40
CA CYS A 470 -1.13 15.50 19.42
C CYS A 470 -1.02 14.78 18.07
N VAL A 471 -1.15 15.53 16.99
CA VAL A 471 -0.72 15.09 15.65
C VAL A 471 0.79 15.27 15.58
N VAL A 472 1.51 14.21 15.23
CA VAL A 472 2.98 14.22 15.11
C VAL A 472 3.37 13.73 13.72
N VAL A 473 4.13 14.54 13.01
CA VAL A 473 4.73 14.21 11.71
C VAL A 473 6.22 14.52 11.76
N VAL A 474 7.05 13.54 11.38
CA VAL A 474 8.50 13.71 11.22
C VAL A 474 8.94 13.00 9.95
N MET A 475 9.70 13.68 9.10
CA MET A 475 10.26 13.18 7.85
C MET A 475 11.75 13.55 7.79
N VAL A 476 12.62 12.55 7.72
CA VAL A 476 14.08 12.73 7.63
C VAL A 476 14.53 12.22 6.27
N ASN A 477 15.11 13.10 5.45
CA ASN A 477 15.64 12.76 4.11
C ASN A 477 17.12 13.12 4.05
N HIS A 478 18.00 12.14 4.27
CA HIS A 478 19.44 12.35 4.31
C HIS A 478 20.22 11.04 4.11
N GLU A 479 21.41 11.09 3.52
CA GLU A 479 22.28 9.90 3.36
C GLU A 479 22.61 9.21 4.70
N ARG A 480 22.64 9.99 5.80
CA ARG A 480 22.89 9.47 7.16
C ARG A 480 21.63 9.01 7.88
N ALA A 481 20.44 9.07 7.28
CA ALA A 481 19.19 8.65 7.91
C ALA A 481 19.11 7.12 8.12
N GLY A 482 19.91 6.34 7.38
CA GLY A 482 20.06 4.90 7.56
C GLY A 482 20.67 4.49 8.90
N ASN A 483 20.90 3.19 9.09
CA ASN A 483 21.55 2.62 10.28
C ASN A 483 20.91 3.04 11.63
N GLY A 484 19.62 3.35 11.63
CA GLY A 484 18.86 3.71 12.83
C GLY A 484 18.91 5.20 13.21
N ASN A 485 19.71 6.04 12.54
CA ASN A 485 19.83 7.46 12.90
C ASN A 485 18.53 8.24 12.68
N GLY A 486 17.92 8.13 11.50
CA GLY A 486 16.63 8.78 11.23
C GLY A 486 15.51 8.23 12.13
N ARG A 487 15.59 6.94 12.48
CA ARG A 487 14.65 6.32 13.43
C ARG A 487 14.81 6.89 14.83
N ALA A 488 16.03 7.11 15.30
CA ALA A 488 16.30 7.71 16.60
C ALA A 488 15.73 9.13 16.69
N LEU A 489 15.82 9.93 15.62
CA LEU A 489 15.20 11.26 15.56
C LEU A 489 13.67 11.19 15.62
N ALA A 490 13.07 10.31 14.82
CA ALA A 490 11.62 10.09 14.81
C ALA A 490 11.08 9.60 16.17
N ASP A 491 11.74 8.60 16.77
CA ASP A 491 11.38 8.07 18.09
C ASP A 491 11.62 9.10 19.19
N GLY A 492 12.72 9.86 19.09
CA GLY A 492 13.02 10.96 20.01
C GLY A 492 11.92 12.03 20.01
N MET A 493 11.39 12.40 18.84
CA MET A 493 10.28 13.36 18.76
C MET A 493 9.01 12.80 19.42
N ILE A 494 8.66 11.53 19.17
CA ILE A 494 7.49 10.89 19.79
C ILE A 494 7.65 10.85 21.32
N ASP A 495 8.83 10.46 21.81
CA ASP A 495 9.13 10.42 23.24
C ASP A 495 9.07 11.83 23.85
N TRP A 496 9.65 12.83 23.17
CA TRP A 496 9.59 14.23 23.59
C TRP A 496 8.14 14.72 23.72
N VAL A 497 7.29 14.48 22.72
CA VAL A 497 5.86 14.85 22.80
C VAL A 497 5.19 14.17 24.00
N SER A 498 5.42 12.87 24.20
CA SER A 498 4.80 12.13 25.30
C SER A 498 5.24 12.55 26.71
N ARG A 499 6.37 13.26 26.82
CA ARG A 499 6.93 13.74 28.10
C ARG A 499 6.65 15.20 28.38
N ASN A 500 6.17 15.96 27.39
CA ASN A 500 5.99 17.40 27.52
C ASN A 500 4.54 17.78 27.25
N SER A 501 3.93 18.53 28.16
CA SER A 501 2.75 19.32 27.87
C SER A 501 3.21 20.74 27.56
N ALA A 502 2.86 21.29 26.39
CA ALA A 502 3.14 22.71 26.15
C ALA A 502 2.42 23.54 27.21
N PRO A 503 3.00 24.65 27.71
CA PRO A 503 2.48 25.39 28.85
C PRO A 503 0.99 25.75 28.66
N GLU A 504 0.23 25.68 29.75
CA GLU A 504 -1.16 26.15 29.80
C GLU A 504 -1.22 27.58 29.27
N ALA A 505 -2.24 27.89 28.46
CA ALA A 505 -2.52 29.26 28.07
C ALA A 505 -2.68 30.08 29.35
N VAL A 506 -1.82 31.09 29.53
CA VAL A 506 -1.96 32.06 30.61
C VAL A 506 -3.36 32.67 30.47
N PRO A 507 -4.26 32.54 31.47
CA PRO A 507 -5.57 33.16 31.40
C PRO A 507 -5.39 34.67 31.23
N ALA A 508 -6.14 35.26 30.29
CA ALA A 508 -6.13 36.70 30.07
C ALA A 508 -6.34 37.39 31.42
N MET A 509 -5.40 38.27 31.80
CA MET A 509 -5.50 39.08 33.01
C MET A 509 -6.88 39.77 33.02
N PRO A 510 -7.63 39.71 34.13
CA PRO A 510 -8.93 40.36 34.20
C PRO A 510 -8.74 41.85 33.94
N SER A 511 -9.52 42.39 33.00
CA SER A 511 -9.60 43.82 32.75
C SER A 511 -9.96 44.51 34.06
N THR A 512 -9.01 45.30 34.57
CA THR A 512 -9.28 46.25 35.64
C THR A 512 -10.14 47.37 35.06
N HIS A 513 -11.20 47.67 35.81
CA HIS A 513 -12.32 48.56 35.45
C HIS A 513 -11.93 49.95 34.99
#